data_AF-A0A1V4TUM8-F1
#
_entry.id   AF-A0A1V4TUM8-F1
#
_cell.length_a   1.000
_cell.length_b   1.000
_cell.length_c   1.000
_cell.angle_alpha   90.00
_cell.angle_beta   90.00
_cell.angle_gamma   90.00
#
_symmetry.space_group_name_H-M   'P 1'
#
loop_
_entity.id
_entity.type
_entity.pdbx_description
1 polymer ?
#
loop_
_entity_poly.entity_id
_entity_poly.type
_entity_poly.pdbx_seq_one_letter_code
_entity_poly.pdbx_strand_id
1 'polypeptide(L)'
;MNRHVHGILSLLLLAAAAVTATVAILASSVVFAALYIVGVLLSCLVLIYSVCMKCPCRDTDCGHIIPGKLTRYFPQREPGPYTFADKTGIVVPVVFFIVFPQYWLLMQPFFMYVFVALCLIAAADLQFFVCRGCTNCFCPFHQGTSDTR
;
A
#
# COMPACT_ATOMS: atom_id res chain seq x y z
N MET A 1 -13.08 -12.22 12.59
CA MET A 1 -12.58 -12.34 11.20
C MET A 1 -11.07 -12.29 11.22
N ASN A 2 -10.40 -13.07 10.37
CA ASN A 2 -8.94 -13.19 10.37
C ASN A 2 -8.30 -11.98 9.65
N ARG A 3 -7.46 -11.22 10.35
CA ARG A 3 -6.77 -10.03 9.81
C ARG A 3 -5.90 -10.31 8.58
N HIS A 4 -5.41 -11.55 8.46
CA HIS A 4 -4.69 -12.02 7.27
C HIS A 4 -5.57 -12.02 6.01
N VAL A 5 -6.85 -12.33 6.15
CA VAL A 5 -7.80 -12.32 5.02
C VAL A 5 -8.04 -10.89 4.54
N HIS A 6 -8.23 -9.94 5.46
CA HIS A 6 -8.35 -8.51 5.12
C HIS A 6 -7.05 -7.95 4.52
N GLY A 7 -5.89 -8.36 5.05
CA GLY A 7 -4.62 -7.97 4.46
C GLY A 7 -4.44 -8.48 3.03
N ILE A 8 -4.90 -9.69 2.71
CA ILE A 8 -4.90 -10.19 1.33
C ILE A 8 -5.93 -9.45 0.48
N LEU A 9 -7.15 -9.25 1.00
CA LEU A 9 -8.24 -8.57 0.29
C LEU A 9 -7.86 -7.14 -0.10
N SER A 10 -7.35 -6.35 0.84
CA SER A 10 -6.86 -4.99 0.57
C SER A 10 -5.74 -4.96 -0.46
N LEU A 11 -4.79 -5.91 -0.44
CA LEU A 11 -3.76 -6.02 -1.47
C LEU A 11 -4.36 -6.34 -2.85
N LEU A 12 -5.36 -7.23 -2.91
CA LEU A 12 -6.05 -7.55 -4.16
C LEU A 12 -6.86 -6.36 -4.70
N LEU A 13 -7.51 -5.59 -3.82
CA LEU A 13 -8.24 -4.38 -4.19
C LEU A 13 -7.30 -3.31 -4.76
N LEU A 14 -6.14 -3.09 -4.12
CA LEU A 14 -5.12 -2.16 -4.63
C LEU A 14 -4.53 -2.64 -5.97
N ALA A 15 -4.29 -3.95 -6.12
CA ALA A 15 -3.84 -4.51 -7.39
C ALA A 15 -4.90 -4.34 -8.49
N ALA A 16 -6.18 -4.57 -8.19
CA ALA A 16 -7.28 -4.33 -9.12
C ALA A 16 -7.39 -2.84 -9.51
N ALA A 17 -7.17 -1.92 -8.56
CA ALA A 17 -7.12 -0.49 -8.85
C ALA A 17 -5.93 -0.15 -9.78
N ALA A 18 -4.75 -0.72 -9.52
CA ALA A 18 -3.58 -0.56 -10.39
C ALA A 18 -3.85 -1.05 -11.83
N VAL A 19 -4.50 -2.22 -11.97
CA VAL A 19 -4.89 -2.77 -13.28
C VAL A 19 -5.90 -1.85 -13.96
N THR A 20 -6.91 -1.36 -13.24
CA THR A 20 -7.92 -0.42 -13.75
C THR A 20 -7.26 0.84 -14.31
N ALA A 21 -6.36 1.45 -13.56
CA ALA A 21 -5.59 2.62 -14.00
C ALA A 21 -4.71 2.29 -15.21
N THR A 22 -4.03 1.14 -15.20
CA THR A 22 -3.17 0.70 -16.32
C THR A 22 -3.97 0.53 -17.60
N VAL A 23 -5.14 -0.10 -17.56
CA VAL A 23 -6.03 -0.28 -18.72
C VAL A 23 -6.47 1.07 -19.27
N ALA A 24 -6.86 2.00 -18.40
CA ALA A 24 -7.25 3.35 -18.81
C ALA A 24 -6.09 4.10 -19.51
N ILE A 25 -4.86 4.00 -18.98
CA ILE A 25 -3.68 4.62 -19.60
C ILE A 25 -3.32 3.93 -20.93
N LEU A 26 -3.38 2.59 -20.98
CA LEU A 26 -3.00 1.78 -22.14
C LEU A 26 -3.85 2.09 -23.36
N ALA A 27 -5.12 2.47 -23.16
CA ALA A 27 -5.99 2.95 -24.24
C ALA A 27 -5.45 4.19 -24.98
N SER A 28 -4.52 4.93 -24.36
CA SER A 28 -3.90 6.12 -24.95
C SER A 28 -2.41 5.93 -25.30
N SER A 29 -1.64 5.25 -24.46
CA SER A 29 -0.19 5.13 -24.62
C SER A 29 0.39 3.95 -23.86
N VAL A 30 1.05 3.06 -24.60
CA VAL A 30 1.81 1.93 -24.03
C VAL A 30 2.98 2.41 -23.18
N VAL A 31 3.63 3.52 -23.57
CA VAL A 31 4.79 4.05 -22.85
C VAL A 31 4.39 4.53 -21.46
N PHE A 32 3.32 5.31 -21.34
CA PHE A 32 2.84 5.77 -20.03
C PHE A 32 2.29 4.64 -19.17
N ALA A 33 1.65 3.63 -19.78
CA ALA A 33 1.21 2.44 -19.05
C ALA A 33 2.41 1.66 -18.49
N ALA A 34 3.47 1.47 -19.28
CA ALA A 34 4.70 0.83 -18.83
C ALA A 34 5.38 1.62 -17.71
N LEU A 35 5.48 2.94 -17.84
CA LEU A 35 6.01 3.83 -16.79
C LEU A 35 5.20 3.73 -15.50
N TYR A 36 3.86 3.68 -15.60
CA TYR A 36 3.00 3.51 -14.43
C TYR A 36 3.26 2.17 -13.74
N ILE A 37 3.27 1.05 -14.47
CA ILE A 37 3.53 -0.29 -13.90
C ILE A 37 4.89 -0.31 -13.19
N VAL A 38 5.96 0.15 -13.85
CA VAL A 38 7.30 0.19 -13.26
C VAL A 38 7.29 1.08 -12.01
N GLY A 39 6.67 2.26 -12.08
CA GLY A 39 6.55 3.17 -10.95
C GLY A 39 5.79 2.58 -9.77
N VAL A 40 4.72 1.80 -10.02
CA VAL A 40 3.96 1.09 -8.97
C VAL A 40 4.82 -0.02 -8.34
N LEU A 41 5.54 -0.81 -9.13
CA LEU A 41 6.43 -1.85 -8.60
C LEU A 41 7.54 -1.25 -7.73
N LEU A 42 8.18 -0.18 -8.19
CA LEU A 42 9.18 0.57 -7.41
C LEU A 42 8.56 1.16 -6.14
N SER A 43 7.36 1.72 -6.24
CA SER A 43 6.58 2.24 -5.11
C SER A 43 6.34 1.17 -4.05
N CYS A 44 5.99 -0.06 -4.44
CA CYS A 44 5.86 -1.19 -3.51
C CYS A 44 7.17 -1.50 -2.79
N LEU A 45 8.31 -1.51 -3.50
CA LEU A 45 9.62 -1.74 -2.88
C LEU A 45 9.97 -0.64 -1.86
N VAL A 46 9.72 0.63 -2.21
CA VAL A 46 9.95 1.77 -1.31
C VAL A 46 9.05 1.68 -0.07
N LEU A 47 7.78 1.29 -0.22
CA LEU A 47 6.86 1.09 0.90
C LEU A 47 7.31 -0.06 1.82
N ILE A 48 7.75 -1.17 1.24
CA ILE A 48 8.31 -2.30 2.00
C ILE A 48 9.52 -1.85 2.81
N TYR A 49 10.43 -1.09 2.19
CA TYR A 49 11.62 -0.58 2.87
C TYR A 49 11.29 0.42 3.98
N SER A 50 10.40 1.37 3.69
CA SER A 50 10.07 2.47 4.59
C SER A 50 9.23 2.02 5.78
N VAL A 51 8.29 1.09 5.56
CA VAL A 51 7.32 0.64 6.56
C VAL A 51 7.60 -0.77 7.04
N CYS A 52 7.54 -1.75 6.13
CA CYS A 52 7.50 -3.16 6.52
C CYS A 52 8.80 -3.61 7.18
N MET A 53 9.95 -3.10 6.74
CA MET A 53 11.25 -3.49 7.31
C MET A 53 11.50 -2.97 8.73
N LYS A 54 10.84 -1.87 9.13
CA LYS A 54 10.87 -1.34 10.51
C LYS A 54 9.71 -1.85 11.38
N CYS A 55 8.80 -2.63 10.80
CA CYS A 55 7.61 -3.09 11.50
C CYS A 55 7.98 -4.23 12.48
N PRO A 56 7.67 -4.10 13.80
CA PRO A 56 7.94 -5.17 14.76
C PRO A 56 7.11 -6.43 14.49
N CYS A 57 6.00 -6.30 13.75
CA CYS A 57 5.14 -7.43 13.39
C CYS A 57 5.66 -8.25 12.20
N ARG A 58 6.79 -7.87 11.56
CA ARG A 58 7.19 -8.46 10.26
C ARG A 58 7.38 -9.98 10.31
N ASP A 59 7.90 -10.50 11.42
CA ASP A 59 8.31 -11.90 11.56
C ASP A 59 7.35 -12.76 12.38
N THR A 60 6.37 -12.14 13.05
CA THR A 60 5.46 -12.82 13.97
C THR A 60 4.07 -12.94 13.36
N ASP A 61 3.38 -11.81 13.22
CA ASP A 61 1.97 -11.78 12.90
C ASP A 61 1.68 -10.48 12.11
N CYS A 62 2.15 -10.41 10.87
CA CYS A 62 1.83 -9.31 9.94
C CYS A 62 0.58 -9.63 9.14
N GLY A 63 -0.44 -8.76 9.16
CA GLY A 63 -1.64 -8.95 8.33
C GLY A 63 -1.35 -8.91 6.83
N HIS A 64 -0.30 -8.21 6.40
CA HIS A 64 0.17 -8.19 5.02
C HIS A 64 1.17 -9.31 4.77
N ILE A 65 0.67 -10.53 4.58
CA ILE A 65 1.51 -11.74 4.43
C ILE A 65 2.56 -11.58 3.32
N ILE A 66 2.18 -11.03 2.16
CA ILE A 66 3.09 -10.89 1.01
C ILE A 66 4.23 -9.89 1.31
N PRO A 67 3.95 -8.62 1.66
CA PRO A 67 4.98 -7.69 2.11
C PRO A 67 5.82 -8.20 3.27
N GLY A 68 5.20 -8.81 4.29
CA GLY A 68 5.89 -9.38 5.45
C GLY A 68 6.92 -10.43 5.04
N LYS A 69 6.54 -11.39 4.19
CA LYS A 69 7.49 -12.38 3.64
C LYS A 69 8.58 -11.74 2.81
N LEU A 70 8.26 -10.72 2.01
CA LEU A 70 9.23 -10.05 1.15
C LEU A 70 10.31 -9.32 1.94
N THR A 71 9.99 -8.79 3.13
CA THR A 71 11.00 -8.14 4.01
C THR A 71 12.15 -9.06 4.44
N ARG A 72 11.96 -10.39 4.42
CA ARG A 72 13.01 -11.34 4.80
C ARG A 72 14.18 -11.40 3.82
N TYR A 73 13.97 -10.93 2.59
CA TYR A 73 15.03 -10.83 1.58
C TYR A 73 15.84 -9.54 1.70
N PHE A 74 15.47 -8.64 2.61
CA PHE A 74 16.13 -7.36 2.82
C PHE A 74 16.82 -7.31 4.20
N PRO A 75 17.89 -6.51 4.36
CA PRO A 75 18.61 -6.38 5.62
C PRO A 75 17.70 -5.89 6.74
N GLN A 76 17.83 -6.43 7.94
CA GLN A 76 16.96 -6.06 9.05
C GLN A 76 17.17 -4.59 9.44
N ARG A 77 16.08 -3.84 9.60
CA ARG A 77 16.10 -2.49 10.19
C ARG A 77 15.53 -2.60 11.60
N GLU A 78 16.12 -1.87 12.52
CA GLU A 78 15.64 -1.85 13.90
C GLU A 78 14.23 -1.25 13.98
N PRO A 79 13.29 -1.92 14.69
CA PRO A 79 11.98 -1.35 14.98
C PRO A 79 12.12 -0.06 15.81
N GLY A 80 11.35 0.96 15.46
CA GLY A 80 11.36 2.24 16.15
C GLY A 80 10.55 3.31 15.42
N PRO A 81 10.59 4.57 15.89
CA PRO A 81 9.89 5.68 15.26
C PRO A 81 10.28 5.86 13.79
N TYR A 82 9.28 6.17 12.96
CA TYR A 82 9.52 6.49 11.55
C TYR A 82 10.19 7.84 11.40
N THR A 83 11.34 7.84 10.73
CA THR A 83 12.08 9.06 10.41
C THR A 83 11.34 9.86 9.33
N PHE A 84 11.76 11.10 9.10
CA PHE A 84 11.24 11.91 8.00
C PHE A 84 11.37 11.19 6.64
N ALA A 85 12.51 10.54 6.41
CA ALA A 85 12.76 9.76 5.19
C ALA A 85 11.81 8.55 5.05
N ASP A 86 11.45 7.89 6.15
CA ASP A 86 10.48 6.80 6.09
C ASP A 86 9.08 7.33 5.78
N LYS A 87 8.69 8.49 6.33
CA LYS A 87 7.40 9.12 6.05
C LYS A 87 7.30 9.59 4.60
N THR A 88 8.34 10.20 4.05
CA THR A 88 8.37 10.57 2.63
C THR A 88 8.33 9.33 1.74
N GLY A 89 9.01 8.26 2.14
CA GLY A 89 8.92 6.94 1.50
C GLY A 89 7.55 6.26 1.59
N ILE A 90 6.59 6.80 2.35
CA ILE A 90 5.18 6.39 2.32
C ILE A 90 4.39 7.31 1.40
N VAL A 91 4.51 8.62 1.65
CA VAL A 91 3.69 9.64 0.98
C VAL A 91 3.97 9.67 -0.53
N VAL A 92 5.24 9.62 -0.94
CA VAL A 92 5.60 9.72 -2.37
C VAL A 92 5.03 8.55 -3.18
N PRO A 93 5.22 7.27 -2.79
CA PRO A 93 4.55 6.13 -3.44
C PRO A 93 3.03 6.24 -3.53
N VAL A 94 2.37 6.63 -2.44
CA VAL A 94 0.90 6.74 -2.40
C VAL A 94 0.42 7.86 -3.32
N VAL A 95 1.08 9.03 -3.28
CA VAL A 95 0.77 10.16 -4.16
C VAL A 95 1.01 9.77 -5.62
N PHE A 96 2.12 9.11 -5.94
CA PHE A 96 2.36 8.63 -7.30
C PHE A 96 1.26 7.68 -7.78
N PHE A 97 0.94 6.66 -6.97
CA PHE A 97 -0.09 5.67 -7.28
C PHE A 97 -1.45 6.30 -7.60
N ILE A 98 -1.84 7.30 -6.82
CA ILE A 98 -3.14 7.99 -6.95
C ILE A 98 -3.09 9.03 -8.06
N VAL A 99 -2.13 9.95 -8.05
CA VAL A 99 -2.13 11.16 -8.88
C VAL A 99 -1.72 10.89 -10.33
N PHE A 100 -0.74 10.00 -10.55
CA PHE A 100 -0.23 9.72 -11.89
C PHE A 100 -1.35 9.33 -12.89
N PRO A 101 -2.24 8.36 -12.60
CA PRO A 101 -3.25 7.94 -13.58
C PRO A 101 -4.41 8.92 -13.77
N GLN A 102 -4.51 10.01 -12.99
CA GLN A 102 -5.73 10.84 -12.93
C GLN A 102 -6.11 11.48 -14.26
N TYR A 103 -5.12 11.97 -15.03
CA TYR A 103 -5.39 12.56 -16.34
C TYR A 103 -6.16 11.59 -17.26
N TRP A 104 -5.73 10.32 -17.30
CA TRP A 104 -6.34 9.29 -18.14
C TRP A 104 -7.66 8.79 -17.58
N LEU A 105 -7.77 8.67 -16.26
CA LEU A 105 -9.01 8.30 -15.58
C LEU A 105 -10.11 9.34 -15.80
N LEU A 106 -9.78 10.64 -15.77
CA LEU A 106 -10.73 11.73 -16.01
C LEU A 106 -11.31 11.71 -17.43
N MET A 107 -10.54 11.24 -18.41
CA MET A 107 -11.03 11.06 -19.79
C MET A 107 -11.97 9.85 -19.94
N GLN A 108 -11.99 8.95 -18.97
CA GLN A 108 -12.81 7.74 -18.98
C GLN A 108 -13.52 7.56 -17.62
N PRO A 109 -14.61 8.31 -17.37
CA PRO A 109 -15.24 8.41 -16.04
C PRO A 109 -15.58 7.07 -15.38
N PHE A 110 -15.95 6.06 -16.16
CA PHE A 110 -16.19 4.70 -15.65
C PHE A 110 -14.98 4.14 -14.89
N PHE A 111 -13.78 4.19 -15.49
CA PHE A 111 -12.56 3.71 -14.84
C PHE A 111 -12.18 4.56 -13.62
N MET A 112 -12.45 5.88 -13.65
CA MET A 112 -12.24 6.74 -12.50
C MET A 112 -13.09 6.31 -11.30
N TYR A 113 -14.39 6.07 -11.50
CA TYR A 113 -15.27 5.64 -10.41
C TYR A 113 -14.85 4.28 -9.84
N VAL A 114 -14.52 3.33 -10.71
CA VAL A 114 -14.01 2.01 -10.29
C VAL A 114 -12.72 2.15 -9.50
N PHE A 115 -11.76 2.92 -10.01
CA PHE A 115 -10.47 3.16 -9.35
C PHE A 115 -10.64 3.77 -7.95
N VAL A 116 -11.43 4.84 -7.84
CA VAL A 116 -11.68 5.53 -6.58
C VAL A 116 -12.41 4.60 -5.59
N ALA A 117 -13.44 3.89 -6.04
CA ALA A 117 -14.16 2.94 -5.20
C ALA A 117 -13.22 1.85 -4.65
N LEU A 118 -12.40 1.24 -5.50
CA LEU A 118 -11.43 0.23 -5.08
C LEU A 118 -10.41 0.79 -4.07
N CYS A 119 -9.89 2.00 -4.31
CA CYS A 119 -8.96 2.66 -3.39
C CYS A 119 -9.60 2.96 -2.03
N LEU A 120 -10.83 3.48 -2.02
CA LEU A 120 -11.55 3.81 -0.79
C LEU A 120 -11.92 2.55 0.01
N ILE A 121 -12.39 1.50 -0.66
CA ILE A 121 -12.70 0.22 -0.01
C ILE A 121 -11.41 -0.39 0.55
N ALA A 122 -10.30 -0.39 -0.20
CA ALA A 122 -9.02 -0.89 0.29
C ALA A 122 -8.52 -0.08 1.50
N ALA A 123 -8.59 1.25 1.45
CA ALA A 123 -8.19 2.12 2.54
C ALA A 123 -9.05 1.88 3.80
N ALA A 124 -10.36 1.75 3.65
CA ALA A 124 -11.27 1.42 4.74
C ALA A 124 -10.96 0.02 5.31
N ASP A 125 -10.76 -0.98 4.47
CA ASP A 125 -10.45 -2.35 4.90
C ASP A 125 -9.15 -2.41 5.70
N LEU A 126 -8.10 -1.73 5.21
CA LEU A 126 -6.84 -1.56 5.92
C LEU A 126 -7.05 -0.87 7.27
N GLN A 127 -7.75 0.26 7.27
CA GLN A 127 -7.91 1.10 8.44
C GLN A 127 -8.70 0.38 9.55
N PHE A 128 -9.82 -0.26 9.21
CA PHE A 128 -10.74 -0.82 10.21
C PHE A 128 -10.43 -2.25 10.63
N PHE A 129 -9.82 -3.07 9.76
CA PHE A 129 -9.58 -4.49 10.05
C PHE A 129 -8.10 -4.84 10.22
N VAL A 130 -7.21 -4.31 9.36
CA VAL A 130 -5.78 -4.65 9.41
C VAL A 130 -5.05 -3.82 10.47
N CYS A 131 -5.17 -2.50 10.43
CA CYS A 131 -4.48 -1.56 11.32
C CYS A 131 -4.97 -1.65 12.76
N ARG A 132 -6.27 -1.92 12.98
CA ARG A 132 -6.86 -2.06 14.31
C ARG A 132 -6.28 -3.24 15.11
N GLY A 133 -5.89 -4.32 14.44
CA GLY A 133 -5.28 -5.51 15.06
C GLY A 133 -3.75 -5.53 15.01
N CYS A 134 -3.11 -4.44 14.60
CA CYS A 134 -1.66 -4.35 14.42
C CYS A 134 -0.97 -3.83 15.69
N THR A 135 0.08 -4.52 16.13
CA THR A 135 0.85 -4.14 17.33
C THR A 135 1.96 -3.12 17.05
N ASN A 136 2.07 -2.61 15.81
CA ASN A 136 3.03 -1.57 15.46
C ASN A 136 2.58 -0.20 15.97
N CYS A 137 2.97 0.15 17.20
CA CYS A 137 2.65 1.42 17.86
C CYS A 137 3.32 2.64 17.21
N PHE A 138 4.37 2.45 16.41
CA PHE A 138 5.02 3.55 15.69
C PHE A 138 4.31 3.91 14.39
N CYS A 139 3.41 3.06 13.89
CA CYS A 139 2.73 3.27 12.61
C CYS A 139 1.87 4.54 12.63
N PRO A 140 1.97 5.44 11.62
CA PRO A 140 1.10 6.60 11.52
C PRO A 140 -0.40 6.26 11.48
N PHE A 141 -0.72 5.02 11.07
CA PHE A 141 -2.08 4.51 10.94
C PHE A 141 -2.49 3.60 12.12
N HIS A 142 -1.70 3.57 13.20
CA HIS A 142 -2.02 2.76 14.37
C HIS A 142 -3.34 3.24 15.01
N GLN A 143 -4.23 2.28 15.30
CA GLN A 143 -5.53 2.55 15.95
C GLN A 143 -5.71 1.78 17.26
N GLY A 144 -4.72 1.00 17.67
CA GLY A 144 -4.74 0.31 18.96
C GLY A 144 -4.44 1.28 20.09
N THR A 145 -4.90 0.94 21.29
CA THR A 145 -4.29 1.49 22.50
C THR A 145 -2.90 0.87 22.62
N SER A 146 -1.88 1.70 22.75
CA SER A 146 -0.53 1.26 23.11
C SER A 146 -0.57 0.71 24.53
N ASP A 147 -1.02 -0.54 24.69
CA ASP A 147 -0.83 -1.25 25.95
C ASP A 147 0.67 -1.46 26.11
N THR A 148 1.21 -0.70 27.05
CA THR A 148 2.54 -0.85 27.59
C THR A 148 2.66 -2.26 28.17
N ARG A 149 3.33 -3.15 27.45
CA ARG A 149 4.00 -4.31 28.04
C ARG A 149 5.46 -4.27 27.68
#